data_AF-A0A662UWY0-F1
#
_entry.id   AF-A0A662UWY0-F1
#
_cell.length_a   1.000
_cell.length_b   1.000
_cell.length_c   1.000
_cell.angle_alpha   90.00
_cell.angle_beta   90.00
_cell.angle_gamma   90.00
#
_symmetry.space_group_name_H-M   'P 1'
#
loop_
_entity.id
_entity.type
_entity.pdbx_description
1 polymer ?
#
loop_
_entity_poly.entity_id
_entity_poly.type
_entity_poly.pdbx_seq_one_letter_code
_entity_poly.pdbx_strand_id
1 'polypeptide(L)'
;MVPILRNYFKRLVPEEENIDILADDWAIEIKTINTNYTHPLVKYKSVPITENVDSVLNDIDKLKEKTRFKNKAVLFIVFPLPEKSMHIWQQIHLNKIKSRLREIVSHKFRFRNGVPGIMYIGQV
;
A
#
# COMPACT_ATOMS: atom_id res chain seq x y z
N MET A 1 -7.61 -3.05 -14.72
CA MET A 1 -6.29 -3.13 -14.05
C MET A 1 -5.42 -4.27 -14.59
N VAL A 2 -6.01 -5.39 -15.03
CA VAL A 2 -5.33 -6.60 -15.54
C VAL A 2 -4.45 -6.45 -16.81
N PRO A 3 -4.71 -5.58 -17.80
CA PRO A 3 -3.98 -5.63 -19.09
C PRO A 3 -2.49 -5.31 -19.00
N ILE A 4 -2.10 -4.37 -18.12
CA ILE A 4 -0.72 -3.85 -18.08
C ILE A 4 0.23 -4.88 -17.46
N LEU A 5 -0.19 -5.56 -16.39
CA LEU A 5 0.65 -6.53 -15.68
C LEU A 5 0.93 -7.79 -16.52
N ARG A 6 0.04 -8.17 -17.44
CA ARG A 6 0.25 -9.30 -18.36
C ARG A 6 1.43 -9.11 -19.32
N ASN A 7 1.90 -7.87 -19.51
CA ASN A 7 3.11 -7.62 -20.30
C ASN A 7 4.40 -7.98 -19.55
N TYR A 8 4.32 -8.14 -18.22
CA TYR A 8 5.48 -8.37 -17.36
C TYR A 8 5.48 -9.76 -16.72
N PHE A 9 4.31 -10.38 -16.56
CA PHE A 9 4.15 -11.66 -15.88
C PHE A 9 3.45 -12.68 -16.79
N LYS A 10 3.95 -13.93 -16.77
CA LYS A 10 3.36 -15.03 -17.57
C LYS A 10 2.06 -15.52 -16.94
N ARG A 11 2.05 -15.66 -15.61
CA ARG A 11 0.88 -16.00 -14.81
C ARG A 11 0.46 -14.78 -13.99
N LEU A 12 -0.82 -14.43 -14.06
CA LEU A 12 -1.43 -13.37 -13.25
C LEU A 12 -2.81 -13.84 -12.79
N VAL A 13 -2.96 -14.05 -11.48
CA VAL A 13 -4.20 -14.55 -10.87
C VAL A 13 -4.62 -13.60 -9.74
N PRO A 14 -5.81 -12.98 -9.82
CA PRO A 14 -6.34 -12.19 -8.72
C PRO A 14 -6.99 -13.07 -7.66
N GLU A 15 -6.96 -12.63 -6.40
CA GLU A 15 -7.75 -13.17 -5.28
C GLU A 15 -7.58 -14.70 -5.07
N GLU A 16 -6.32 -15.17 -5.09
CA GLU A 16 -5.99 -16.60 -4.92
C GLU A 16 -5.19 -16.80 -3.63
N GLU A 17 -5.57 -17.81 -2.84
CA GLU A 17 -4.92 -18.15 -1.56
C GLU A 17 -4.85 -17.02 -0.53
N ASN A 18 -5.92 -16.22 -0.52
CA ASN A 18 -6.07 -15.05 0.35
C ASN A 18 -5.00 -13.97 0.08
N ILE A 19 -4.61 -13.84 -1.18
CA ILE A 19 -3.67 -12.83 -1.69
C ILE A 19 -4.32 -12.11 -2.88
N ASP A 20 -4.28 -10.78 -2.85
CA ASP A 20 -4.95 -9.93 -3.84
C ASP A 20 -4.44 -10.18 -5.26
N ILE A 21 -3.11 -10.30 -5.45
CA ILE A 21 -2.50 -10.63 -6.74
C ILE A 21 -1.36 -11.65 -6.59
N LEU A 22 -1.47 -12.75 -7.34
CA LEU A 22 -0.37 -13.65 -7.65
C LEU A 22 0.17 -13.39 -9.04
N ALA A 23 1.47 -13.18 -9.15
CA ALA A 23 2.14 -12.87 -10.41
C ALA A 23 3.45 -13.67 -10.55
N ASP A 24 3.45 -14.74 -11.33
CA ASP A 24 4.53 -15.73 -11.37
C ASP A 24 4.95 -16.22 -9.95
N ASP A 25 6.13 -15.83 -9.45
CA ASP A 25 6.64 -16.14 -8.11
C ASP A 25 6.39 -15.02 -7.07
N TRP A 26 5.60 -14.01 -7.44
CA TRP A 26 5.19 -12.90 -6.59
C TRP A 26 3.85 -13.14 -5.90
N ALA A 27 3.78 -12.79 -4.62
CA ALA A 27 2.55 -12.56 -3.88
C ALA A 27 2.45 -11.08 -3.49
N ILE A 28 1.36 -10.42 -3.86
CA ILE A 28 1.18 -8.97 -3.70
C ILE A 28 -0.15 -8.68 -3.02
N GLU A 29 -0.08 -7.94 -1.92
CA GLU A 29 -1.24 -7.36 -1.23
C GLU A 29 -1.42 -5.90 -1.65
N ILE A 30 -2.66 -5.45 -1.84
CA ILE A 30 -3.00 -4.11 -2.28
C ILE A 30 -3.91 -3.45 -1.24
N LYS A 31 -3.50 -2.28 -0.76
CA LYS A 31 -4.31 -1.48 0.18
C LYS A 31 -4.43 -0.02 -0.18
N THR A 32 -5.48 0.58 0.36
CA THR A 32 -5.65 2.03 0.40
C THR A 32 -5.67 2.48 1.85
N ILE A 33 -4.74 3.37 2.20
CA ILE A 33 -4.73 4.07 3.48
C ILE A 33 -5.46 5.39 3.28
N ASN A 34 -6.75 5.39 3.64
CA ASN A 34 -7.51 6.63 3.69
C ASN A 34 -7.16 7.38 4.98
N THR A 35 -6.55 8.55 4.86
CA THR A 35 -6.17 9.32 6.04
C THR A 35 -7.32 10.19 6.51
N ASN A 36 -7.32 10.53 7.79
CA ASN A 36 -8.20 11.56 8.34
C ASN A 36 -7.56 12.96 8.30
N TYR A 37 -6.46 13.15 7.55
CA TYR A 37 -5.85 14.47 7.39
C TYR A 37 -6.79 15.40 6.61
N THR A 38 -7.02 16.60 7.15
CA THR A 38 -7.95 17.56 6.56
C THR A 38 -7.47 18.05 5.19
N HIS A 39 -8.31 17.85 4.16
CA HIS A 39 -8.10 18.37 2.81
C HIS A 39 -9.42 18.96 2.27
N PRO A 40 -9.43 20.16 1.64
CA PRO A 40 -10.67 20.84 1.22
C PRO A 40 -11.58 20.02 0.29
N LEU A 41 -10.98 19.12 -0.49
CA LEU A 41 -11.66 18.31 -1.50
C LEU A 41 -11.99 16.88 -1.04
N VAL A 42 -11.78 16.57 0.25
CA VAL A 42 -12.04 15.23 0.82
C VAL A 42 -12.90 15.36 2.07
N LYS A 43 -14.01 14.62 2.12
CA LYS A 43 -14.83 14.52 3.33
C LYS A 43 -14.02 13.89 4.44
N TYR A 44 -14.07 14.48 5.64
CA TYR A 44 -13.46 13.90 6.83
C TYR A 44 -13.97 12.48 7.08
N LYS A 45 -13.06 11.61 7.54
CA LYS A 45 -13.35 10.22 7.89
C LYS A 45 -13.03 10.00 9.36
N SER A 46 -13.89 9.26 10.04
CA SER A 46 -13.73 8.88 11.45
C SER A 46 -12.76 7.71 11.64
N VAL A 47 -12.53 6.90 10.60
CA VAL A 47 -11.62 5.75 10.69
C VAL A 47 -10.21 6.25 10.98
N PRO A 48 -9.59 5.83 12.09
CA PRO A 48 -8.23 6.23 12.46
C PRO A 48 -7.19 5.80 11.41
N ILE A 49 -6.20 6.65 11.16
CA ILE A 49 -5.04 6.29 10.32
C ILE A 49 -4.34 5.04 10.86
N THR A 50 -4.33 4.85 12.18
CA THR A 50 -3.72 3.71 12.85
C THR A 50 -4.33 2.39 12.43
N GLU A 51 -5.66 2.30 12.32
CA GLU A 51 -6.33 1.05 11.88
C GLU A 51 -5.95 0.68 10.44
N ASN A 52 -5.84 1.68 9.55
CA ASN A 52 -5.36 1.44 8.19
C ASN A 52 -3.88 1.02 8.14
N VAL A 53 -3.05 1.59 9.02
CA VAL A 53 -1.64 1.19 9.16
C VAL A 53 -1.55 -0.24 9.68
N ASP A 54 -2.31 -0.58 10.72
CA ASP A 54 -2.32 -1.91 11.32
C ASP A 54 -2.80 -2.96 10.31
N SER A 55 -3.79 -2.64 9.46
CA SER A 55 -4.18 -3.51 8.34
C SER A 55 -3.00 -3.82 7.41
N VAL A 56 -2.19 -2.81 7.05
CA VAL A 56 -0.99 -3.03 6.20
C VAL A 56 0.05 -3.87 6.92
N LEU A 57 0.24 -3.68 8.24
CA LEU A 57 1.16 -4.51 9.03
C LEU A 57 0.70 -5.97 9.07
N ASN A 58 -0.61 -6.21 9.20
CA ASN A 58 -1.18 -7.55 9.17
C ASN A 58 -0.98 -8.23 7.81
N ASP A 59 -1.11 -7.49 6.71
CA ASP A 59 -0.83 -8.02 5.37
C ASP A 59 0.65 -8.38 5.18
N ILE A 60 1.56 -7.57 5.73
CA ILE A 60 3.00 -7.89 5.75
C ILE A 60 3.26 -9.19 6.52
N ASP A 61 2.67 -9.34 7.70
CA ASP A 61 2.82 -10.55 8.51
C ASP A 61 2.23 -11.78 7.81
N LYS A 62 1.03 -11.65 7.23
CA LYS A 62 0.39 -12.68 6.39
C LYS A 62 1.31 -13.10 5.24
N LEU A 63 1.94 -12.15 4.54
CA LEU A 63 2.87 -12.47 3.45
C LEU A 63 4.12 -13.20 3.95
N LYS A 64 4.67 -12.84 5.12
CA LYS A 64 5.84 -13.54 5.69
C LYS A 64 5.57 -15.04 5.85
N GLU A 65 4.36 -15.42 6.25
CA GLU A 65 3.94 -16.82 6.43
C GLU A 65 3.82 -17.59 5.10
N LYS A 66 3.70 -16.91 3.95
CA LYS A 66 3.61 -17.56 2.64
C LYS A 66 5.01 -17.97 2.15
N THR A 67 5.51 -19.09 2.65
CA THR A 67 6.86 -19.62 2.38
C THR A 67 7.08 -20.05 0.93
N ARG A 68 6.01 -20.39 0.20
CA ARG A 68 6.09 -20.86 -1.19
C ARG A 68 6.49 -19.77 -2.19
N PHE A 69 6.27 -18.49 -1.86
CA PHE A 69 6.56 -17.39 -2.78
C PHE A 69 7.93 -16.81 -2.47
N LYS A 70 8.74 -16.68 -3.52
CA LYS A 70 10.07 -16.10 -3.44
C LYS A 70 9.98 -14.58 -3.27
N ASN A 71 9.08 -13.93 -4.00
CA ASN A 71 8.91 -12.49 -3.99
C ASN A 71 7.59 -12.12 -3.33
N LYS A 72 7.63 -11.16 -2.40
CA LYS A 72 6.47 -10.75 -1.61
C LYS A 72 6.48 -9.25 -1.46
N ALA A 73 5.34 -8.62 -1.72
CA ALA A 73 5.24 -7.18 -1.63
C ALA A 73 3.87 -6.72 -1.12
N VAL A 74 3.86 -5.58 -0.44
CA VAL A 74 2.64 -4.82 -0.19
C VAL A 74 2.68 -3.54 -1.01
N LEU A 75 1.64 -3.31 -1.80
CA LEU A 75 1.39 -2.06 -2.49
C LEU A 75 0.31 -1.31 -1.74
N PHE A 76 0.58 -0.06 -1.36
CA PHE A 76 -0.44 0.74 -0.70
C PHE A 76 -0.43 2.19 -1.14
N ILE A 77 -1.63 2.76 -1.23
CA ILE A 77 -1.85 4.15 -1.63
C ILE A 77 -2.37 4.94 -0.44
N VAL A 78 -1.69 6.03 -0.11
CA VAL A 78 -2.03 6.91 1.02
C VAL A 78 -2.66 8.20 0.48
N PHE A 79 -3.87 8.51 0.92
CA PHE A 79 -4.57 9.74 0.53
C PHE A 79 -5.70 10.10 1.51
N PRO A 80 -6.10 11.38 1.60
CA PRO A 80 -5.34 12.54 1.15
C PRO A 80 -4.02 12.63 1.94
N LEU A 81 -2.95 13.12 1.32
CA LEU A 81 -1.70 13.37 2.04
C LEU A 81 -1.19 14.79 1.71
N PRO A 82 -1.76 15.83 2.34
CA PRO A 82 -1.33 17.20 2.13
C PRO A 82 0.09 17.41 2.67
N GLU A 83 0.81 18.36 2.10
CA GLU A 83 2.22 18.63 2.45
C GLU A 83 2.43 18.93 3.93
N LYS A 84 1.50 19.68 4.56
CA LYS A 84 1.49 19.95 6.00
C LYS A 84 1.47 18.69 6.88
N SER A 85 0.95 17.57 6.38
CA SER A 85 0.82 16.30 7.10
C SER A 85 1.94 15.31 6.76
N MET A 86 2.82 15.65 5.81
CA MET A 86 3.89 14.78 5.33
C MET A 86 4.85 14.36 6.46
N HIS A 87 5.24 15.32 7.31
CA HIS A 87 6.16 15.05 8.41
C HIS A 87 5.57 14.05 9.41
N ILE A 88 4.30 14.26 9.79
CA ILE A 88 3.57 13.36 10.70
C ILE A 88 3.44 11.97 10.09
N TRP A 89 3.04 11.89 8.81
CA TRP A 89 2.95 10.63 8.09
C TRP A 89 4.28 9.87 8.10
N GLN A 90 5.37 10.54 7.73
CA GLN A 90 6.70 9.93 7.64
C GLN A 90 7.20 9.45 9.00
N GLN A 91 7.13 10.30 10.03
CA GLN A 91 7.72 10.01 11.33
C GLN A 91 6.92 9.00 12.16
N ILE A 92 5.59 9.02 12.07
CA ILE A 92 4.72 8.23 12.95
C ILE A 92 4.21 6.97 12.26
N HIS A 93 3.66 7.09 11.06
CA HIS A 93 2.91 6.01 10.43
C HIS A 93 3.77 5.19 9.48
N LEU A 94 4.47 5.86 8.56
CA LEU A 94 5.32 5.20 7.57
C LEU A 94 6.50 4.48 8.24
N ASN A 95 7.09 5.05 9.29
CA ASN A 95 8.19 4.41 10.02
C ASN A 95 7.80 3.03 10.61
N LYS A 96 6.55 2.86 11.07
CA LYS A 96 6.05 1.57 11.57
C LYS A 96 5.96 0.52 10.47
N ILE A 97 5.58 0.93 9.26
CA ILE A 97 5.50 0.04 8.09
C ILE A 97 6.91 -0.30 7.63
N LYS A 98 7.76 0.73 7.48
CA LYS A 98 9.16 0.60 7.03
C LYS A 98 9.97 -0.37 7.88
N SER A 99 9.80 -0.36 9.19
CA SER A 99 10.56 -1.26 10.08
C SER A 99 10.25 -2.75 9.88
N ARG A 100 9.18 -3.09 9.15
CA ARG A 100 8.79 -4.48 8.84
C ARG A 100 9.10 -4.93 7.41
N LEU A 101 9.64 -4.04 6.59
CA LEU A 101 9.96 -4.25 5.18
C LEU A 101 11.47 -4.27 4.96
N ARG A 102 11.91 -4.98 3.92
CA ARG A 102 13.31 -4.98 3.49
C ARG A 102 13.67 -3.70 2.74
N GLU A 103 12.81 -3.32 1.83
CA GLU A 103 12.93 -2.12 1.00
C GLU A 103 11.56 -1.53 0.74
N ILE A 104 11.53 -0.24 0.43
CA ILE A 104 10.31 0.47 0.04
C ILE A 104 10.65 1.56 -0.97
N VAL A 105 9.86 1.66 -2.02
CA VAL A 105 9.93 2.78 -2.97
C VAL A 105 8.58 3.49 -3.01
N SER A 106 8.60 4.76 -3.41
CA SER A 106 7.42 5.60 -3.38
C SER A 106 7.26 6.45 -4.65
N HIS A 107 6.03 6.66 -5.06
CA HIS A 107 5.67 7.55 -6.16
C HIS A 107 4.59 8.54 -5.71
N LYS A 108 4.92 9.83 -5.76
CA LYS A 108 3.96 10.91 -5.45
C LYS A 108 3.08 11.15 -6.67
N PHE A 109 1.78 11.33 -6.46
CA PHE A 109 0.85 11.65 -7.54
C PHE A 109 -0.28 12.55 -7.03
N ARG A 110 -1.14 12.99 -7.97
CA ARG A 110 -2.39 13.67 -7.66
C ARG A 110 -3.54 12.93 -8.34
N PHE A 111 -4.67 12.81 -7.65
CA PHE A 111 -5.92 12.38 -8.26
C PHE A 111 -6.41 13.44 -9.26
N ARG A 112 -7.36 13.07 -10.13
CA ARG A 112 -7.93 14.00 -11.13
C ARG A 112 -8.50 15.29 -10.53
N ASN A 113 -9.01 15.22 -9.30
CA ASN A 113 -9.52 16.38 -8.55
C ASN A 113 -8.42 17.14 -7.77
N GLY A 114 -7.14 16.87 -8.01
CA GLY A 114 -6.02 17.57 -7.38
C GLY A 114 -5.63 17.08 -5.98
N VAL A 115 -6.37 16.14 -5.39
CA VAL A 115 -6.04 15.56 -4.08
C VAL A 115 -4.66 14.88 -4.14
N PRO A 116 -3.73 15.20 -3.23
CA PRO A 116 -2.40 14.57 -3.22
C PRO A 116 -2.46 13.17 -2.63
N GLY A 117 -1.70 12.26 -3.24
CA GLY A 117 -1.49 10.90 -2.73
C GLY A 117 -0.05 10.44 -2.93
N ILE A 118 0.31 9.38 -2.22
CA ILE A 118 1.58 8.66 -2.42
C ILE A 118 1.28 7.18 -2.55
N MET A 119 1.81 6.57 -3.59
CA MET A 119 1.83 5.12 -3.76
C MET A 119 3.16 4.60 -3.23
N TYR A 120 3.11 3.53 -2.45
CA TYR A 120 4.27 2.80 -1.98
C TYR A 120 4.21 1.36 -2.47
N ILE A 121 5.38 0.79 -2.76
CA ILE A 121 5.55 -0.66 -2.86
C ILE A 121 6.71 -1.05 -1.95
N GLY A 122 6.42 -1.99 -1.04
CA GLY A 122 7.34 -2.47 -0.02
C GLY A 122 7.60 -3.95 -0.18
N GLN A 123 8.87 -4.36 -0.22
CA GLN A 123 9.26 -5.76 -0.25
C GLN A 123 9.27 -6.34 1.17
N VAL A 124 8.67 -7.52 1.32
CA VAL A 124 8.53 -8.24 2.60
C VAL A 124 9.68 -9.22 2.82
#